data_AF-A0A954WYP8-F1
#
_entry.id   AF-A0A954WYP8-F1
#
_cell.length_a   1.000
_cell.length_b   1.000
_cell.length_c   1.000
_cell.angle_alpha   90.00
_cell.angle_beta   90.00
_cell.angle_gamma   90.00
#
_symmetry.space_group_name_H-M   'P 1'
#
loop_
_entity.id
_entity.type
_entity.pdbx_description
1 polymer ?
#
loop_
_entity_poly.entity_id
_entity_poly.type
_entity_poly.pdbx_seq_one_letter_code
_entity_poly.pdbx_strand_id
1 'polypeptide(L)'
;MTRRSLEDGLTGNFDEQARSFVRGEEQSAEPPTTKPDTNGVLPQMVGRKSLTIKLHPQIASDLKRLSLERQLNGLDPHTMQDMAEEAITAWLRKQS
;
A
#
# COMPACT_ATOMS: atom_id res chain seq x y z
N MET A 1 17.75 28.76 12.71
CA MET A 1 18.28 27.40 12.48
C MET A 1 18.24 27.12 11.00
N THR A 2 19.38 27.27 10.33
CA THR A 2 19.51 26.99 8.89
C THR A 2 19.46 25.49 8.68
N ARG A 3 18.59 25.02 7.78
CA ARG A 3 18.53 23.60 7.40
C ARG A 3 19.86 23.22 6.75
N ARG A 4 20.53 22.20 7.29
CA ARG A 4 21.71 21.60 6.65
C ARG A 4 21.29 20.93 5.35
N SER A 5 22.09 21.12 4.31
CA SER A 5 21.91 20.44 3.03
C SER A 5 22.27 18.96 3.19
N LEU A 6 21.60 18.08 2.44
CA LEU A 6 21.82 16.62 2.48
C LEU A 6 23.25 16.23 2.08
N GLU A 7 23.92 17.05 1.27
CA GLU A 7 25.32 16.89 0.89
C GLU A 7 26.30 17.03 2.07
N ASP A 8 25.95 17.87 3.04
CA ASP A 8 26.78 18.22 4.21
C ASP A 8 26.78 17.09 5.26
N GLY A 9 25.79 16.19 5.20
CA GLY A 9 25.71 14.99 6.02
C GLY A 9 26.47 13.78 5.47
N LEU A 10 27.04 13.88 4.26
CA LEU A 10 27.60 12.76 3.53
C LEU A 10 29.10 12.57 3.84
N THR A 11 29.43 12.16 5.08
CA THR A 11 30.82 11.92 5.50
C THR A 11 31.28 10.50 5.14
N GLY A 12 31.87 10.34 3.97
CA GLY A 12 32.42 9.06 3.48
C GLY A 12 32.99 9.20 2.06
N ASN A 13 33.73 8.19 1.59
CA ASN A 13 34.28 8.17 0.23
C ASN A 13 33.18 7.71 -0.76
N PHE A 14 32.20 8.59 -0.96
CA PHE A 14 31.08 8.32 -1.88
C PHE A 14 31.49 8.66 -3.31
N ASP A 15 31.22 7.73 -4.22
CA ASP A 15 31.41 7.93 -5.64
C ASP A 15 30.60 9.12 -6.14
N GLU A 16 31.14 9.79 -7.15
CA GLU A 16 30.59 11.02 -7.75
C GLU A 16 29.14 10.83 -8.26
N GLN A 17 28.79 9.59 -8.60
CA GLN A 17 27.45 9.16 -9.02
C GLN A 17 26.40 9.21 -7.88
N ALA A 18 26.80 9.00 -6.63
CA ALA A 18 25.89 9.15 -5.48
C ALA A 18 25.57 10.62 -5.20
N ARG A 19 26.54 11.52 -5.47
CA ARG A 19 26.35 12.97 -5.32
C ARG A 19 25.49 13.56 -6.43
N SER A 20 25.61 13.07 -7.67
CA SER A 20 24.75 13.49 -8.77
C SER A 20 23.29 13.07 -8.59
N PHE A 21 23.02 11.89 -8.01
CA PHE A 21 21.67 11.48 -7.62
C PHE A 21 21.02 12.45 -6.62
N VAL A 22 21.77 12.92 -5.61
CA VAL A 22 21.26 13.89 -4.62
C VAL A 22 21.01 15.27 -5.23
N ARG A 23 21.82 15.66 -6.22
CA ARG A 23 21.70 16.95 -6.93
C ARG A 23 20.60 16.95 -7.99
N GLY A 24 20.14 15.78 -8.43
CA GLY A 24 19.17 15.66 -9.51
C GLY A 24 19.74 16.04 -10.88
N GLU A 25 21.06 15.99 -11.06
CA GLU A 25 21.68 16.14 -12.38
C GLU A 25 21.53 14.81 -13.12
N GLU A 26 20.53 14.77 -14.02
CA GLU A 26 20.22 13.62 -14.87
C GLU A 26 21.41 13.33 -15.80
N GLN A 27 22.23 12.34 -15.44
CA GLN A 27 23.11 11.70 -16.40
C GLN A 27 22.21 10.98 -17.40
N SER A 28 22.07 11.57 -18.59
CA SER A 28 21.32 11.05 -19.73
C SER A 28 21.82 9.65 -20.11
N ALA A 29 21.25 8.65 -19.46
CA ALA A 29 21.22 7.26 -19.86
C ALA A 29 19.74 6.95 -20.09
N GLU A 30 19.41 6.48 -21.30
CA GLU A 30 18.05 6.19 -21.74
C GLU A 30 17.25 5.51 -20.63
N PRO A 31 16.02 6.00 -20.32
CA PRO A 31 15.21 5.39 -19.28
C PRO A 31 14.87 3.96 -19.72
N PRO A 32 15.02 2.93 -18.87
CA PRO A 32 14.27 1.72 -19.07
C PRO A 32 12.80 2.13 -19.05
N THR A 33 12.18 2.18 -20.22
CA THR A 33 10.75 2.41 -20.39
C THR A 33 10.03 1.14 -19.97
N THR A 34 10.14 0.78 -18.69
CA THR A 34 9.14 -0.05 -18.06
C THR A 34 8.01 0.90 -17.71
N LYS A 35 7.13 1.12 -18.69
CA LYS A 35 5.77 1.58 -18.38
C LYS A 35 5.28 0.65 -17.25
N PRO A 36 4.82 1.16 -16.10
CA PRO A 36 4.17 0.28 -15.16
C PRO A 36 3.01 -0.35 -15.91
N ASP A 37 3.04 -1.67 -16.07
CA ASP A 37 1.94 -2.45 -16.62
C ASP A 37 0.71 -2.19 -15.74
N THR A 38 -0.13 -1.23 -16.15
CA THR A 38 -1.41 -0.96 -15.48
C THR A 38 -2.42 -2.09 -15.68
N ASN A 39 -2.04 -3.16 -16.40
CA ASN A 39 -2.85 -4.35 -16.65
C ASN A 39 -2.48 -5.56 -15.77
N GLY A 40 -1.55 -5.40 -14.82
CA GLY A 40 -1.32 -6.41 -13.79
C GLY A 40 -2.43 -6.42 -12.75
N VAL A 41 -3.63 -6.89 -13.10
CA VAL A 41 -4.64 -7.25 -12.08
C VAL A 41 -3.98 -8.36 -11.26
N LEU A 42 -3.65 -8.04 -10.00
CA LEU A 42 -3.07 -9.01 -9.08
C LEU A 42 -3.98 -10.26 -9.08
N PRO A 43 -3.45 -11.50 -9.06
CA PRO A 43 -4.26 -12.72 -9.14
C PRO A 43 -5.42 -12.75 -8.13
N GLN A 44 -5.24 -12.09 -6.97
CA GLN A 44 -6.24 -11.87 -5.93
C GLN A 44 -7.47 -11.03 -6.32
N MET A 45 -7.46 -10.37 -7.48
CA MET A 45 -8.54 -9.50 -7.96
C MET A 45 -9.37 -10.13 -9.09
N VAL A 46 -8.99 -11.30 -9.61
CA VAL A 46 -9.74 -11.98 -10.68
C VAL A 46 -11.10 -12.45 -10.13
N GLY A 47 -12.20 -11.89 -10.63
CA GLY A 47 -13.58 -12.26 -10.28
C GLY A 47 -14.24 -11.44 -9.16
N ARG A 48 -13.51 -10.55 -8.48
CA ARG A 48 -14.06 -9.68 -7.44
C ARG A 48 -14.57 -8.37 -8.06
N LYS A 49 -15.80 -7.96 -7.72
CA LYS A 49 -16.37 -6.66 -8.12
C LYS A 49 -16.09 -5.63 -7.02
N SER A 50 -15.71 -4.41 -7.40
CA SER A 50 -15.55 -3.32 -6.44
C SER A 50 -16.91 -2.86 -5.91
N LEU A 51 -16.99 -2.68 -4.60
CA LEU A 51 -18.15 -2.14 -3.90
C LEU A 51 -17.67 -1.02 -2.99
N THR A 52 -18.12 0.20 -3.25
CA THR A 52 -17.76 1.37 -2.42
C THR A 52 -18.98 1.78 -1.59
N ILE A 53 -18.85 1.68 -0.26
CA ILE A 53 -19.92 2.03 0.69
C ILE A 53 -19.34 2.98 1.74
N LYS A 54 -20.16 3.93 2.19
CA LYS A 54 -19.84 4.77 3.35
C LYS A 54 -20.27 4.06 4.63
N LEU A 55 -19.32 3.84 5.54
CA LEU A 55 -19.56 3.24 6.85
C LEU A 55 -19.56 4.31 7.94
N HIS A 56 -20.23 4.01 9.05
CA HIS A 56 -20.11 4.84 10.26
C HIS A 56 -18.64 4.81 10.75
N PRO A 57 -18.06 5.96 11.14
CA PRO A 57 -16.63 6.04 11.47
C PRO A 57 -16.20 5.10 12.61
N GLN A 58 -17.08 4.86 13.58
CA GLN A 58 -16.82 3.89 14.65
C GLN A 58 -16.64 2.47 14.08
N ILE A 59 -17.56 2.03 13.21
CA ILE A 59 -17.53 0.70 12.60
C ILE A 59 -16.28 0.55 11.72
N ALA A 60 -15.94 1.57 10.95
CA ALA A 60 -14.73 1.55 10.13
C ALA A 60 -13.45 1.42 10.97
N SER A 61 -13.40 2.11 12.12
CA SER A 61 -12.28 2.06 13.05
C SER A 61 -12.16 0.69 13.71
N ASP A 62 -13.27 0.14 14.19
CA ASP A 62 -13.33 -1.18 14.83
C ASP A 62 -12.97 -2.29 13.83
N LEU A 63 -13.46 -2.21 12.59
CA LEU A 63 -13.12 -3.15 11.52
C LEU A 63 -11.62 -3.16 11.20
N LYS A 64 -11.03 -1.96 11.08
CA LYS A 64 -9.59 -1.82 10.81
C LYS A 64 -8.76 -2.34 11.97
N ARG A 65 -9.16 -2.06 13.22
CA ARG A 65 -8.50 -2.58 14.40
C ARG A 65 -8.52 -4.10 14.44
N LEU A 66 -9.70 -4.69 14.24
CA LEU A 66 -9.87 -6.15 14.26
C LEU A 66 -9.06 -6.84 13.15
N SER A 67 -9.02 -6.25 11.95
CA SER A 67 -8.18 -6.74 10.85
C SER A 67 -6.70 -6.75 11.23
N LEU A 68 -6.19 -5.68 11.85
CA LEU A 68 -4.81 -5.61 12.32
C LEU A 68 -4.52 -6.61 13.44
N GLU A 69 -5.40 -6.73 14.42
CA GLU A 69 -5.26 -7.68 15.53
C GLU A 69 -5.20 -9.13 15.00
N ARG A 70 -6.04 -9.48 14.02
CA ARG A 70 -6.01 -10.79 13.39
C ARG A 70 -4.75 -11.04 12.58
N GLN A 71 -4.27 -10.05 11.84
CA GLN A 71 -3.03 -10.15 11.09
C GLN A 71 -1.83 -10.38 12.03
N LEU A 72 -1.78 -9.69 13.17
CA LEU A 72 -0.73 -9.89 14.18
C LEU A 72 -0.77 -11.28 14.82
N ASN A 73 -1.97 -11.83 14.99
CA ASN A 73 -2.17 -13.17 15.55
C ASN A 73 -2.10 -14.30 14.49
N GLY A 74 -1.94 -13.96 13.20
CA GLY A 74 -1.94 -14.95 12.11
C GLY A 74 -3.27 -15.70 11.96
N LEU A 75 -4.40 -15.03 12.23
CA LEU A 75 -5.74 -15.62 12.15
C LEU A 75 -6.45 -15.24 10.85
N ASP A 76 -6.94 -16.22 10.09
CA ASP A 76 -7.76 -15.99 8.91
C ASP A 76 -9.27 -16.03 9.22
N PRO A 77 -10.09 -15.15 8.62
CA PRO A 77 -9.73 -14.05 7.72
C PRO A 77 -9.19 -12.82 8.44
N HIS A 78 -8.04 -12.30 7.98
CA HIS A 78 -7.43 -11.07 8.52
C HIS A 78 -7.62 -9.85 7.62
N THR A 79 -8.04 -10.03 6.36
CA THR A 79 -8.26 -8.90 5.45
C THR A 79 -9.63 -8.26 5.69
N MET A 80 -9.70 -6.93 5.61
CA MET A 80 -10.98 -6.21 5.72
C MET A 80 -11.99 -6.66 4.66
N GLN A 81 -11.52 -7.05 3.48
CA GLN A 81 -12.38 -7.53 2.39
C GLN A 81 -13.06 -8.85 2.76
N ASP A 82 -12.28 -9.86 3.17
CA ASP A 82 -12.81 -11.19 3.45
C ASP A 82 -13.74 -11.14 4.68
N MET A 83 -13.38 -10.34 5.70
CA MET A 83 -14.23 -10.10 6.86
C MET A 83 -15.56 -9.42 6.50
N ALA A 84 -15.54 -8.46 5.57
CA ALA A 84 -16.76 -7.82 5.09
C ALA A 84 -17.62 -8.80 4.27
N GLU A 85 -17.01 -9.62 3.43
CA GLU A 85 -17.69 -10.62 2.61
C GLU A 85 -18.37 -11.69 3.48
N GLU A 86 -17.69 -12.19 4.52
CA GLU A 86 -18.27 -13.13 5.49
C GLU A 86 -19.49 -12.53 6.22
N ALA A 87 -19.34 -11.29 6.73
CA ALA A 87 -20.41 -10.61 7.45
C ALA A 87 -21.64 -10.33 6.56
N ILE A 88 -21.42 -9.86 5.32
CA ILE A 88 -22.48 -9.60 4.34
C ILE A 88 -23.15 -10.92 3.94
N THR A 89 -22.39 -11.98 3.69
CA THR A 89 -22.92 -13.30 3.34
C THR A 89 -23.80 -13.86 4.45
N ALA A 90 -23.36 -13.79 5.71
CA ALA A 90 -24.14 -14.22 6.86
C ALA A 90 -25.45 -13.44 7.01
N TRP A 91 -25.40 -12.13 6.79
CA TRP A 91 -26.60 -11.29 6.82
C TRP A 91 -27.58 -11.65 5.68
N LEU A 92 -27.09 -11.79 4.45
CA LEU A 92 -27.92 -12.16 3.28
C LEU A 92 -28.60 -13.52 3.47
N ARG A 93 -27.86 -14.54 3.94
CA ARG A 93 -28.41 -15.87 4.23
C ARG A 93 -29.49 -15.88 5.29
N LYS A 94 -29.44 -14.92 6.23
CA LYS A 94 -30.48 -14.77 7.26
C LYS A 94 -31.76 -14.13 6.71
N GLN A 95 -31.65 -13.35 5.63
CA GLN A 95 -32.77 -12.64 5.01
C GLN A 95 -33.39 -13.38 3.81
N SER A 96 -32.70 -14.39 3.28
CA SER A 96 -33.22 -15.33 2.27
C SER A 96 -34.03 -16.44 2.90
#